data_AF-A6W8T0-F1
#
_entry.id   AF-A6W8T0-F1
#
_cell.length_a   1.000
_cell.length_b   1.000
_cell.length_c   1.000
_cell.angle_alpha   90.00
_cell.angle_beta   90.00
_cell.angle_gamma   90.00
#
_symmetry.space_group_name_H-M   'P 1'
#
loop_
_entity.id
_entity.type
_entity.pdbx_description
1 polymer ?
#
loop_
_entity_poly.entity_id
_entity_poly.type
_entity_poly.pdbx_seq_one_letter_code
_entity_poly.pdbx_strand_id
1 'polypeptide(L)' 'MEVTSIHVSPVNDLVEHNTTGDDCPCGPTTEPVPRPDGSIGWLITHHSLDGREQHESNP' A
#
# COMPACT_ATOMS: atom_id res chain seq x y z
N MET A 1 3.75 1.59 21.42
CA MET A 1 4.32 2.25 20.23
C MET A 1 3.29 2.06 19.15
N GLU A 2 2.57 3.11 18.79
CA GLU A 2 1.66 3.07 17.65
C GLU A 2 2.52 3.00 16.39
N VAL A 3 2.52 1.85 15.72
CA VAL A 3 3.09 1.73 14.38
C VAL A 3 2.17 2.48 13.44
N THR A 4 2.62 3.65 12.98
CA THR A 4 1.82 4.43 12.03
C THR A 4 2.10 3.94 10.61
N SER A 5 1.07 3.40 9.97
CA SER A 5 1.09 3.09 8.55
C SER A 5 0.32 4.15 7.75
N ILE A 6 0.79 4.42 6.54
CA ILE A 6 0.05 5.19 5.53
C ILE A 6 -0.22 4.24 4.37
N HIS A 7 -1.47 4.17 3.96
CA HIS A 7 -1.92 3.35 2.84
C HIS A 7 -2.25 4.26 1.66
N VAL A 8 -1.74 3.91 0.48
CA VAL A 8 -2.08 4.56 -0.79
C VAL A 8 -2.80 3.53 -1.65
N SER A 9 -3.96 3.91 -2.17
CA SER A 9 -4.80 3.04 -3.00
C SER A 9 -4.98 3.61 -4.40
N PRO A 10 -5.07 2.74 -5.42
CA PRO A 10 -5.30 3.16 -6.79
C PRO A 10 -6.68 3.81 -6.94
N VAL A 11 -6.73 4.83 -7.79
CA VAL A 11 -7.99 5.53 -8.09
C VAL A 11 -8.80 4.68 -9.08
N ASN A 12 -10.09 4.50 -8.79
CA ASN A 12 -11.01 3.69 -9.60
C ASN A 12 -10.59 2.23 -9.75
N ASP A 13 -10.09 1.60 -8.68
CA ASP A 13 -10.00 0.14 -8.62
C ASP A 13 -11.40 -0.45 -8.82
N LEU A 14 -11.53 -1.39 -9.76
CA LEU A 14 -12.83 -1.98 -10.08
C LEU A 14 -13.23 -3.06 -9.08
N VAL A 15 -12.28 -3.59 -8.32
CA VAL A 15 -12.53 -4.63 -7.32
C VAL A 15 -12.34 -4.05 -5.94
N GLU A 16 -13.44 -3.90 -5.21
CA GLU A 16 -13.39 -3.46 -3.82
C GLU A 16 -12.78 -4.54 -2.93
N HIS A 17 -11.81 -4.17 -2.11
CA HIS A 17 -11.20 -5.04 -1.12
C HIS A 17 -10.80 -4.25 0.13
N ASN A 18 -10.56 -4.97 1.22
CA ASN A 18 -10.07 -4.33 2.44
C ASN A 18 -8.62 -3.87 2.22
N THR A 19 -8.38 -2.56 2.39
CA THR A 19 -7.07 -1.93 2.26
C THR A 19 -6.33 -1.80 3.60
N THR A 20 -7.00 -2.20 4.69
CA THR A 20 -6.47 -2.18 6.06
C THR A 20 -6.40 -3.62 6.61
N GLY A 21 -5.22 -4.24 6.54
CA GLY A 21 -4.96 -5.61 7.01
C GLY A 21 -3.73 -6.24 6.37
N ASP A 22 -3.30 -7.40 6.87
CA ASP A 22 -2.04 -8.07 6.49
C ASP A 22 -2.12 -8.96 5.22
N ASP A 23 -3.30 -9.17 4.64
CA ASP A 23 -3.50 -10.11 3.53
C ASP A 23 -4.42 -9.53 2.44
N CYS A 24 -4.04 -8.35 1.90
CA CYS A 24 -4.78 -7.77 0.78
C CYS A 24 -4.56 -8.60 -0.48
N PRO A 25 -5.63 -9.03 -1.18
CA PRO A 25 -5.52 -9.81 -2.41
C PRO A 25 -4.84 -9.05 -3.56
N CYS A 26 -4.78 -7.72 -3.45
CA CYS A 26 -4.06 -6.82 -4.35
C CYS A 26 -2.54 -7.03 -4.34
N GLY A 27 -2.00 -7.74 -3.33
CA GLY A 27 -0.56 -7.97 -3.18
C GLY A 27 0.23 -6.68 -3.00
N PRO A 28 -0.06 -5.89 -1.94
CA PRO A 28 0.49 -4.54 -1.80
C PRO A 28 2.00 -4.54 -1.52
N THR A 29 2.68 -3.49 -1.95
CA THR A 29 4.09 -3.26 -1.64
C THR A 29 4.23 -2.55 -0.29
N THR A 30 5.14 -3.01 0.57
CA THR A 30 5.40 -2.43 1.91
C THR A 30 6.83 -1.92 2.01
N GLU A 31 6.98 -0.64 2.35
CA GLU A 31 8.28 0.03 2.43
C GLU A 31 8.49 0.71 3.79
N PRO A 32 9.65 0.51 4.46
CA PRO A 32 9.98 1.22 5.68
C PRO A 32 10.39 2.66 5.37
N VAL A 33 9.83 3.61 6.10
CA VAL A 33 10.14 5.04 6.00
C VAL A 33 10.78 5.51 7.31
N PRO A 34 12.12 5.69 7.36
CA PRO A 34 12.80 6.22 8.52
C PRO A 34 12.37 7.64 8.84
N ARG A 35 12.23 7.95 10.14
CA ARG A 35 11.82 9.28 10.61
C ARG A 35 12.89 9.95 11.47
N PRO A 36 12.88 11.30 11.57
CA PRO A 36 13.86 12.04 12.36
C PRO A 36 13.91 11.68 13.85
N ASP A 37 12.83 11.12 14.40
CA ASP A 37 12.74 10.65 15.79
C ASP A 37 13.31 9.24 16.00
N GLY A 38 13.86 8.63 14.95
CA GLY A 38 14.42 7.27 14.97
C GLY A 38 13.37 6.16 14.87
N SER A 39 12.08 6.50 14.75
CA SER A 39 11.03 5.51 14.48
C SER A 39 10.97 5.14 12.98
N ILE A 40 10.30 4.03 12.69
CA ILE A 40 9.96 3.62 11.32
C ILE A 40 8.46 3.81 11.12
N GLY A 41 8.09 4.64 10.14
CA GLY A 41 6.76 4.61 9.56
C GLY A 41 6.70 3.58 8.44
N TRP A 42 5.51 3.12 8.09
CA TRP A 42 5.33 2.15 6.99
C TRP A 42 4.49 2.78 5.89
N LEU A 43 5.00 2.74 4.65
CA LEU A 43 4.24 3.06 3.45
C LEU A 43 3.76 1.75 2.83
N ILE A 44 2.45 1.63 2.65
CA ILE A 44 1.82 0.48 2.00
C ILE A 44 1.13 0.97 0.73
N THR A 45 1.60 0.51 -0.42
CA THR A 45 1.06 0.86 -1.73
C THR A 45 0.23 -0.31 -2.25
N HIS A 46 -1.08 -0.13 -2.38
CA HIS A 46 -1.98 -1.13 -2.97
C HIS A 46 -1.89 -1.08 -4.50
N HIS A 47 -2.02 -2.25 -5.14
CA HIS A 47 -2.08 -2.36 -6.59
C HIS A 47 -3.52 -2.54 -7.04
N SER A 48 -3.84 -2.09 -8.26
CA SER A 48 -5.19 -2.28 -8.78
C SER A 48 -5.50 -3.76 -9.02
N LEU A 49 -6.78 -4.12 -9.03
CA LEU A 49 -7.25 -5.45 -9.41
C LEU A 49 -8.16 -5.37 -10.63
N ASP A 50 -7.73 -4.62 -11.66
CA ASP A 50 -8.53 -4.37 -12.86
C ASP A 50 -7.77 -4.54 -14.19
N GLY A 51 -6.58 -5.14 -14.15
CA GLY A 51 -5.71 -5.36 -15.31
C GLY A 51 -4.74 -4.21 -15.57
N ARG A 52 -4.91 -3.06 -14.89
CA ARG A 52 -3.98 -1.93 -14.95
C ARG A 52 -2.70 -2.18 -14.16
N GLU A 53 -2.70 -3.11 -13.20
CA GLU A 53 -1.52 -3.50 -12.42
C GLU A 53 -0.38 -4.05 -13.29
N GLN A 54 -0.69 -4.49 -14.53
CA GLN A 54 0.30 -4.91 -15.52
C GLN A 54 1.05 -3.75 -16.19
N HIS A 55 0.50 -2.54 -16.09
CA HIS A 55 0.98 -1.33 -16.76
C HIS A 55 1.30 -0.20 -15.77
N GLU A 56 0.87 -0.31 -14.50
CA GLU A 56 1.35 0.53 -13.40
C GLU A 56 2.84 0.26 -13.20
N SER A 57 3.67 1.18 -13.67
CA SER A 57 5.10 1.14 -13.37
C SER A 57 5.28 1.60 -11.93
N ASN A 58 5.83 0.73 -11.08
CA ASN A 58 6.23 1.12 -9.72
C ASN A 58 7.34 2.19 -9.84
N PRO A 59 7.10 3.44 -9.40
CA PRO A 59 8.11 4.50 -9.45
C PRO A 59 9.29 4.25 -8.50
#